data_AF-A0A200H457-F1
#
_entry.id   AF-A0A200H457-F1
#
_cell.length_a   1.000
_cell.length_b   1.000
_cell.length_c   1.000
_cell.angle_alpha   90.00
_cell.angle_beta   90.00
_cell.angle_gamma   90.00
#
_symmetry.space_group_name_H-M   'P 1'
#
loop_
_entity.id
_entity.type
_entity.pdbx_description
1 polymer ?
#
loop_
_entity_poly.entity_id
_entity_poly.type
_entity_poly.pdbx_seq_one_letter_code
_entity_poly.pdbx_strand_id
1 'polypeptide(L)'
;MPMASRWYAGRSGKHRKKPSSRRLVATSILTVSLVGSVMGVGIGVSRQQTDIGSMSRQKASTPQAGGTPDQARRPSRSTGPTETEPAARPPADVTQVIDIAETGPGNFIVSAPSVSPDHDLGAGELTYTVEIEAGLPFDPSATADAIDGILDDLRGWPGVAGREFHPVAAAGELRILVATPGTTDQLCSPLETNGEVSCRNGESVVLNARRWAFGTEDYQDAVPEYRTYLVNHEVGHAIGYAHVQCPGPGEPAPVMQQQTYGLDGCRRNVWPTVA
;
A
#
# COMPACT_ATOMS: atom_id res chain seq x y z
N MET A 1 -64.64 -5.54 25.23
CA MET A 1 -65.33 -6.47 24.31
C MET A 1 -64.65 -6.39 22.95
N PRO A 2 -64.04 -7.46 22.43
CA PRO A 2 -63.37 -7.43 21.12
C PRO A 2 -64.37 -7.65 19.98
N MET A 3 -64.17 -6.97 18.83
CA MET A 3 -64.89 -7.29 17.59
C MET A 3 -64.20 -8.43 16.83
N ALA A 4 -65.01 -9.23 16.14
CA ALA A 4 -64.61 -10.54 15.64
C ALA A 4 -64.06 -10.54 14.19
N SER A 5 -63.15 -11.47 13.94
CA SER A 5 -62.56 -11.77 12.63
C SER A 5 -63.50 -12.60 11.74
N ARG A 6 -63.46 -12.37 10.42
CA ARG A 6 -63.79 -13.33 9.35
C ARG A 6 -63.32 -12.77 8.00
N TRP A 7 -62.17 -13.18 7.46
CA TRP A 7 -61.93 -14.45 6.74
C TRP A 7 -62.88 -14.67 5.55
N TYR A 8 -62.37 -14.41 4.35
CA TYR A 8 -62.94 -14.88 3.08
C TYR A 8 -62.13 -16.10 2.60
N ALA A 9 -62.79 -17.25 2.44
CA ALA A 9 -62.31 -18.28 1.51
C ALA A 9 -62.64 -17.82 0.08
N GLY A 10 -61.91 -18.14 -0.98
CA GLY A 10 -60.83 -19.11 -1.16
C GLY A 10 -61.08 -19.84 -2.49
N ARG A 11 -60.07 -19.99 -3.36
CA ARG A 11 -60.21 -20.86 -4.54
C ARG A 11 -58.90 -21.53 -4.94
N SER A 12 -58.93 -22.86 -4.91
CA SER A 12 -57.86 -23.73 -5.37
C SER A 12 -57.74 -23.69 -6.90
N GLY A 13 -56.50 -23.59 -7.41
CA GLY A 13 -56.14 -23.79 -8.80
C GLY A 13 -54.97 -24.78 -8.91
N LYS A 14 -55.19 -25.93 -9.53
CA LYS A 14 -54.23 -27.06 -9.53
C LYS A 14 -53.10 -26.89 -10.56
N HIS A 15 -51.91 -27.33 -10.16
CA HIS A 15 -50.80 -27.89 -10.94
C HIS A 15 -50.58 -27.48 -12.41
N ARG A 16 -49.36 -27.03 -12.70
CA ARG A 16 -48.57 -27.63 -13.79
C ARG A 16 -47.07 -27.62 -13.46
N LYS A 17 -46.51 -28.79 -13.13
CA LYS A 17 -45.04 -28.97 -13.03
C LYS A 17 -44.43 -28.77 -14.43
N LYS A 18 -43.39 -27.95 -14.57
CA LYS A 18 -42.53 -27.94 -15.77
C LYS A 18 -41.43 -29.01 -15.62
N PRO A 19 -41.03 -29.69 -16.71
CA PRO A 19 -40.12 -30.83 -16.65
C PRO A 19 -38.66 -30.40 -16.46
N SER A 20 -37.90 -31.20 -15.73
CA SER A 20 -36.45 -31.08 -15.61
C SER A 20 -35.74 -31.64 -16.85
N SER A 21 -35.14 -30.76 -17.66
CA SER A 21 -34.28 -31.17 -18.75
C SER A 21 -32.90 -31.58 -18.22
N ARG A 22 -32.75 -32.86 -17.84
CA ARG A 22 -31.42 -33.49 -17.72
C ARG A 22 -30.72 -33.41 -19.08
N ARG A 23 -29.64 -32.64 -19.19
CA ARG A 23 -28.68 -32.78 -20.29
C ARG A 23 -27.60 -33.76 -19.84
N LEU A 24 -27.40 -34.80 -20.65
CA LEU A 24 -26.39 -35.85 -20.48
C LEU A 24 -25.38 -35.73 -21.63
N VAL A 25 -24.12 -36.13 -21.36
CA VAL A 25 -23.01 -36.30 -22.33
C VAL A 25 -22.49 -34.94 -22.88
N ALA A 26 -21.19 -34.69 -23.05
CA ALA A 26 -20.03 -35.59 -23.12
C ALA A 26 -18.83 -35.15 -22.26
N THR A 27 -18.15 -36.11 -21.64
CA THR A 27 -16.78 -35.98 -21.16
C THR A 27 -15.79 -36.22 -22.32
N SER A 28 -15.11 -35.17 -22.77
CA SER A 28 -14.00 -35.29 -23.73
C SER A 28 -12.67 -35.30 -22.98
N ILE A 29 -12.17 -36.49 -22.66
CA ILE A 29 -10.80 -36.67 -22.16
C ILE A 29 -9.87 -36.61 -23.38
N LEU A 30 -9.08 -35.54 -23.51
CA LEU A 30 -8.03 -35.44 -24.51
C LEU A 30 -6.65 -35.58 -23.86
N THR A 31 -6.25 -36.83 -23.59
CA THR A 31 -4.87 -37.14 -23.20
C THR A 31 -3.96 -37.12 -24.42
N VAL A 32 -3.18 -36.04 -24.58
CA VAL A 32 -2.03 -36.03 -25.51
C VAL A 32 -0.76 -36.14 -24.68
N SER A 33 -0.29 -37.37 -24.50
CA SER A 33 1.06 -37.64 -24.01
C SER A 33 2.03 -37.57 -25.18
N LEU A 34 2.96 -36.62 -25.15
CA LEU A 34 4.15 -36.67 -26.00
C LEU A 34 5.41 -36.74 -25.12
N VAL A 35 5.91 -37.96 -24.96
CA VAL A 35 7.27 -38.20 -24.47
C VAL A 35 8.20 -38.12 -25.68
N GLY A 36 9.27 -37.33 -25.59
CA GLY A 36 10.19 -37.09 -26.70
C GLY A 36 11.52 -36.51 -26.23
N SER A 37 12.31 -37.31 -25.53
CA SER A 37 13.67 -36.95 -25.12
C SER A 37 14.59 -36.74 -26.33
N VAL A 38 15.42 -35.70 -26.32
CA VAL A 38 16.62 -35.63 -27.17
C VAL A 38 17.84 -35.42 -26.28
N MET A 39 18.83 -36.32 -26.45
CA MET A 39 20.10 -36.29 -25.73
C MET A 39 20.97 -35.11 -26.16
N GLY A 40 21.83 -34.68 -25.23
CA GLY A 40 22.68 -33.51 -25.36
C GLY A 40 23.76 -33.54 -26.44
N VAL A 41 24.32 -32.35 -26.63
CA VAL A 41 25.64 -32.12 -27.21
C VAL A 41 26.45 -31.34 -26.17
N GLY A 42 27.53 -31.92 -25.67
CA GLY A 42 28.43 -31.29 -24.73
C GLY A 42 29.70 -30.79 -25.41
N ILE A 43 29.91 -29.47 -25.39
CA ILE A 43 31.16 -28.76 -25.70
C ILE A 43 31.11 -27.47 -24.85
N GLY A 44 32.12 -27.02 -24.13
CA GLY A 44 33.43 -27.59 -23.78
C GLY A 44 34.04 -26.72 -22.67
N VAL A 45 34.81 -27.32 -21.75
CA VAL A 45 35.35 -26.58 -20.59
C VAL A 45 36.53 -25.71 -20.99
N SER A 46 36.46 -24.41 -20.69
CA SER A 46 37.64 -23.56 -20.53
C SER A 46 37.62 -22.88 -19.17
N ARG A 47 38.20 -23.56 -18.18
CA ARG A 47 38.75 -22.87 -17.00
C ARG A 47 40.04 -22.20 -17.45
N GLN A 48 40.16 -20.89 -17.26
CA GLN A 48 41.47 -20.24 -17.25
C GLN A 48 41.69 -19.63 -15.87
N GLN A 49 42.70 -20.14 -15.18
CA GLN A 49 43.10 -19.72 -13.84
C GLN A 49 44.61 -19.52 -13.83
N THR A 50 45.00 -18.24 -13.79
CA THR A 50 46.27 -17.63 -13.37
C THR A 50 46.04 -16.11 -13.44
N ASP A 51 46.67 -15.24 -12.65
CA ASP A 51 47.75 -15.45 -11.71
C ASP A 51 47.63 -14.54 -10.46
N ILE A 52 48.34 -14.91 -9.40
CA ILE A 52 48.42 -14.17 -8.13
C ILE A 52 49.58 -13.15 -8.19
N GLY A 53 49.26 -11.86 -8.28
CA GLY A 53 50.22 -10.76 -8.29
C GLY A 53 50.11 -9.88 -7.05
N SER A 54 50.95 -10.13 -6.05
CA SER A 54 51.11 -9.28 -4.86
C SER A 54 52.20 -8.21 -5.07
N MET A 55 52.30 -7.26 -4.12
CA MET A 55 53.20 -6.09 -4.08
C MET A 55 52.76 -4.90 -4.97
N SER A 56 52.99 -3.62 -4.60
CA SER A 56 53.68 -3.11 -3.42
C SER A 56 53.13 -1.78 -2.90
N ARG A 57 53.43 -1.52 -1.63
CA ARG A 57 53.20 -0.28 -0.89
C ARG A 57 54.27 0.77 -1.26
N GLN A 58 53.88 2.00 -1.56
CA GLN A 58 54.80 3.14 -1.38
C GLN A 58 54.09 4.46 -1.06
N LYS A 59 54.82 5.34 -0.38
CA LYS A 59 54.32 6.46 0.43
C LYS A 59 55.03 7.76 0.02
N ALA A 60 54.24 8.83 -0.14
CA ALA A 60 54.54 10.27 -0.06
C ALA A 60 55.95 10.81 -0.36
N SER A 61 56.00 11.91 -1.14
CA SER A 61 56.98 13.01 -0.97
C SER A 61 56.43 14.33 -1.50
N THR A 62 56.55 15.39 -0.70
CA THR A 62 56.25 16.81 -1.05
C THR A 62 57.51 17.48 -1.61
N PRO A 63 57.38 18.58 -2.38
CA PRO A 63 58.22 19.76 -2.09
C PRO A 63 57.51 21.13 -2.15
N GLN A 64 58.19 22.15 -1.61
CA GLN A 64 57.66 23.44 -1.15
C GLN A 64 58.79 24.51 -1.26
N ALA A 65 58.59 25.79 -1.58
CA ALA A 65 57.50 26.56 -2.22
C ALA A 65 58.06 27.97 -2.59
N GLY A 66 57.32 28.83 -3.30
CA GLY A 66 57.77 30.23 -3.50
C GLY A 66 56.83 31.18 -4.24
N GLY A 67 56.58 32.38 -3.66
CA GLY A 67 56.25 33.60 -4.40
C GLY A 67 54.87 34.27 -4.19
N THR A 68 54.71 35.07 -3.13
CA THR A 68 53.79 36.24 -3.04
C THR A 68 54.54 37.54 -3.45
N PRO A 69 53.97 38.78 -3.52
CA PRO A 69 52.66 39.33 -3.06
C PRO A 69 51.84 39.97 -4.24
N ASP A 70 50.77 40.79 -4.15
CA ASP A 70 50.51 41.95 -3.28
C ASP A 70 49.05 42.52 -3.37
N GLN A 71 48.53 43.02 -2.23
CA GLN A 71 47.38 43.95 -1.97
C GLN A 71 45.95 43.60 -2.49
N ALA A 72 44.85 44.11 -1.90
CA ALA A 72 44.70 45.19 -0.92
C ALA A 72 43.61 44.92 0.15
N ARG A 73 43.74 45.55 1.33
CA ARG A 73 42.78 45.47 2.46
C ARG A 73 42.48 46.87 3.02
N ARG A 74 41.21 47.30 3.05
CA ARG A 74 40.67 48.25 4.07
C ARG A 74 39.11 48.28 4.07
N PRO A 75 38.43 48.88 5.08
CA PRO A 75 37.42 48.12 5.84
C PRO A 75 36.08 48.84 6.13
N SER A 76 35.10 48.10 6.63
CA SER A 76 33.97 48.53 7.50
C SER A 76 33.08 47.32 7.80
N ARG A 77 32.33 47.19 8.89
CA ARG A 77 32.25 47.91 10.18
C ARG A 77 31.69 46.90 11.19
N SER A 78 32.07 47.00 12.46
CA SER A 78 31.38 46.26 13.53
C SER A 78 30.02 46.90 13.81
N THR A 79 28.98 46.09 13.89
CA THR A 79 27.66 46.46 14.45
C THR A 79 27.38 45.53 15.61
N GLY A 80 26.89 46.09 16.72
CA GLY A 80 26.78 45.39 18.01
C GLY A 80 25.67 44.33 18.06
N PRO A 81 25.57 43.60 19.19
CA PRO A 81 24.52 42.62 19.40
C PRO A 81 23.17 43.32 19.61
N THR A 82 22.20 43.03 18.76
CA THR A 82 20.79 43.31 19.04
C THR A 82 20.25 42.17 19.91
N GLU A 83 19.84 42.53 21.13
CA GLU A 83 19.13 41.63 22.04
C GLU A 83 17.75 41.32 21.46
N THR A 84 17.55 40.07 21.02
CA THR A 84 16.28 39.62 20.43
C THR A 84 15.32 39.23 21.54
N GLU A 85 14.30 40.05 21.74
CA GLU A 85 13.15 39.75 22.60
C GLU A 85 12.50 38.41 22.19
N PRO A 86 12.26 37.46 23.12
CA PRO A 86 11.70 36.16 22.76
C PRO A 86 10.27 36.31 22.23
N ALA A 87 10.09 36.08 20.92
CA ALA A 87 8.78 35.99 20.31
C ALA A 87 7.93 34.94 21.06
N ALA A 88 6.78 35.37 21.59
CA ALA A 88 5.92 34.52 22.39
C ALA A 88 5.50 33.28 21.57
N ARG A 89 5.95 32.11 22.01
CA ARG A 89 5.55 30.83 21.43
C ARG A 89 4.03 30.69 21.57
N PRO A 90 3.26 30.51 20.47
CA PRO A 90 1.83 30.23 20.61
C PRO A 90 1.65 28.96 21.45
N PRO A 91 0.60 28.89 22.29
CA PRO A 91 0.42 27.77 23.21
C PRO A 91 0.32 26.45 22.43
N ALA A 92 1.24 25.54 22.71
CA ALA A 92 1.25 24.20 22.17
C ALA A 92 0.29 23.32 22.97
N ASP A 93 -1.01 23.49 22.73
CA ASP A 93 -2.01 22.42 22.79
C ASP A 93 -3.28 22.85 22.03
N VAL A 94 -3.31 22.54 20.73
CA VAL A 94 -4.57 22.38 20.02
C VAL A 94 -4.62 20.93 19.59
N THR A 95 -5.10 20.08 20.49
CA THR A 95 -5.53 18.72 20.19
C THR A 95 -6.65 18.79 19.15
N GLN A 96 -6.28 18.79 17.87
CA GLN A 96 -7.25 18.70 16.78
C GLN A 96 -7.94 17.35 16.87
N VAL A 97 -9.19 17.37 17.34
CA VAL A 97 -10.08 16.23 17.28
C VAL A 97 -10.35 15.96 15.80
N ILE A 98 -9.73 14.89 15.28
CA ILE A 98 -10.07 14.37 13.95
C ILE A 98 -11.48 13.80 14.04
N ASP A 99 -12.40 14.32 13.23
CA ASP A 99 -13.76 13.80 13.11
C ASP A 99 -13.94 13.17 11.72
N ILE A 100 -14.40 11.92 11.68
CA ILE A 100 -14.62 11.17 10.44
C ILE A 100 -16.10 10.89 10.33
N ALA A 101 -16.78 11.64 9.47
CA ALA A 101 -18.19 11.41 9.15
C ALA A 101 -18.44 9.98 8.65
N GLU A 102 -19.54 9.38 9.09
CA GLU A 102 -19.95 8.03 8.64
C GLU A 102 -20.14 7.95 7.13
N THR A 103 -20.57 9.04 6.49
CA THR A 103 -20.88 9.10 5.06
C THR A 103 -20.35 10.38 4.44
N GLY A 104 -19.67 10.26 3.31
CA GLY A 104 -19.20 11.37 2.48
C GLY A 104 -20.01 11.53 1.18
N PRO A 105 -19.60 12.47 0.32
CA PRO A 105 -20.31 12.80 -0.92
C PRO A 105 -20.01 11.84 -2.09
N GLY A 106 -19.08 10.89 -1.95
CA GLY A 106 -18.70 9.93 -2.99
C GLY A 106 -17.88 10.52 -4.15
N ASN A 107 -17.48 11.79 -4.08
CA ASN A 107 -16.60 12.43 -5.05
C ASN A 107 -15.17 12.58 -4.50
N PHE A 108 -14.18 12.37 -5.36
CA PHE A 108 -12.77 12.25 -4.97
C PHE A 108 -11.91 13.36 -5.57
N ILE A 109 -10.87 13.74 -4.83
CA ILE A 109 -9.78 14.61 -5.26
C ILE A 109 -8.60 13.69 -5.58
N VAL A 110 -8.18 13.65 -6.85
CA VAL A 110 -6.92 12.99 -7.22
C VAL A 110 -5.77 13.86 -6.72
N SER A 111 -4.83 13.26 -5.99
CA SER A 111 -3.60 13.93 -5.55
C SER A 111 -2.39 13.16 -6.05
N ALA A 112 -1.42 13.88 -6.60
CA ALA A 112 -0.07 13.35 -6.80
C ALA A 112 0.73 13.52 -5.49
N PRO A 113 1.77 12.70 -5.26
CA PRO A 113 2.77 12.98 -4.25
C PRO A 113 3.67 14.16 -4.67
N SER A 114 4.30 14.78 -3.69
CA SER A 114 5.17 15.95 -3.79
C SER A 114 6.49 15.67 -4.52
N VAL A 115 6.93 14.40 -4.50
CA VAL A 115 8.12 13.93 -5.20
C VAL A 115 7.76 12.64 -5.92
N SER A 116 7.66 12.70 -7.25
CA SER A 116 7.61 11.52 -8.11
C SER A 116 8.72 11.69 -9.14
N PRO A 117 9.71 10.78 -9.22
CA PRO A 117 10.69 10.84 -10.28
C PRO A 117 10.01 10.62 -11.64
N ASP A 118 10.56 11.20 -12.71
CA ASP A 118 10.22 10.76 -14.07
C ASP A 118 10.80 9.34 -14.25
N HIS A 119 9.92 8.33 -14.21
CA HIS A 119 10.27 6.95 -14.52
C HIS A 119 9.89 6.62 -15.97
N ASP A 120 10.86 6.15 -16.76
CA ASP A 120 10.58 5.52 -18.05
C ASP A 120 9.92 4.15 -17.78
N LEU A 121 8.59 4.09 -17.86
CA LEU A 121 7.83 2.93 -17.37
C LEU A 121 8.27 1.61 -18.02
N GLY A 122 8.82 0.71 -17.20
CA GLY A 122 9.34 -0.60 -17.54
C GLY A 122 8.29 -1.72 -17.50
N ALA A 123 8.71 -2.92 -17.90
CA ALA A 123 7.81 -4.08 -17.97
C ALA A 123 7.66 -4.76 -16.59
N GLY A 124 6.48 -4.62 -15.99
CA GLY A 124 6.14 -5.25 -14.70
C GLY A 124 5.89 -4.26 -13.55
N GLU A 125 6.07 -2.98 -13.84
CA GLU A 125 5.64 -1.83 -13.03
C GLU A 125 4.11 -1.69 -13.03
N LEU A 126 3.56 -1.13 -11.96
CA LEU A 126 2.12 -0.85 -11.81
C LEU A 126 1.86 0.64 -11.57
N THR A 127 1.00 1.23 -12.39
CA THR A 127 0.59 2.63 -12.22
C THR A 127 -0.56 2.76 -11.24
N TYR A 128 -0.61 3.86 -10.46
CA TYR A 128 -1.71 4.09 -9.52
C TYR A 128 -2.10 5.55 -9.33
N THR A 129 -3.37 5.82 -9.02
CA THR A 129 -3.84 7.13 -8.52
C THR A 129 -3.99 7.11 -7.00
N VAL A 130 -3.79 8.24 -6.33
CA VAL A 130 -4.25 8.46 -4.95
C VAL A 130 -5.46 9.39 -4.98
N GLU A 131 -6.56 8.97 -4.36
CA GLU A 131 -7.86 9.61 -4.45
C GLU A 131 -8.48 9.80 -3.06
N ILE A 132 -8.62 11.05 -2.61
CA ILE A 132 -9.14 11.36 -1.27
C ILE A 132 -10.59 11.85 -1.41
N GLU A 133 -11.53 11.23 -0.69
CA GLU A 133 -12.93 11.67 -0.69
C GLU A 133 -13.06 13.10 -0.16
N ALA A 134 -13.80 13.95 -0.88
CA ALA A 134 -13.94 15.35 -0.52
C ALA A 134 -14.69 15.51 0.82
N GLY A 135 -14.15 16.37 1.69
CA GLY A 135 -14.69 16.61 3.03
C GLY A 135 -14.03 15.79 4.15
N LEU A 136 -13.14 14.86 3.83
CA LEU A 136 -12.27 14.23 4.83
C LEU A 136 -11.29 15.25 5.43
N PRO A 137 -10.94 15.15 6.74
CA PRO A 137 -10.03 16.08 7.43
C PRO A 137 -8.55 15.75 7.17
N PHE A 138 -8.21 15.29 5.97
CA PHE A 138 -6.85 14.90 5.58
C PHE A 138 -6.33 15.85 4.52
N ASP A 139 -5.04 16.25 4.63
CA ASP A 139 -4.38 16.95 3.54
C ASP A 139 -4.15 15.97 2.37
N PRO A 140 -4.64 16.27 1.15
CA PRO A 140 -4.51 15.35 0.00
C PRO A 140 -3.06 15.05 -0.38
N SER A 141 -2.19 16.06 -0.35
CA SER A 141 -0.78 15.94 -0.75
C SER A 141 -0.01 15.08 0.24
N ALA A 142 -0.12 15.38 1.54
CA ALA A 142 0.52 14.60 2.59
C ALA A 142 -0.05 13.16 2.70
N THR A 143 -1.30 12.94 2.29
CA THR A 143 -1.89 11.59 2.18
C THR A 143 -1.29 10.82 1.00
N ALA A 144 -1.11 11.46 -0.16
CA ALA A 144 -0.43 10.87 -1.29
C ALA A 144 1.05 10.57 -0.98
N ASP A 145 1.79 11.51 -0.40
CA ASP A 145 3.17 11.33 0.06
C ASP A 145 3.32 10.16 1.04
N ALA A 146 2.36 9.99 1.96
CA ALA A 146 2.37 8.87 2.90
C ALA A 146 2.13 7.52 2.23
N ILE A 147 1.24 7.44 1.22
CA ILE A 147 0.96 6.22 0.46
C ILE A 147 2.14 5.87 -0.45
N ASP A 148 2.68 6.86 -1.17
CA ASP A 148 3.81 6.70 -2.08
C ASP A 148 5.06 6.22 -1.35
N GLY A 149 5.41 6.87 -0.22
CA GLY A 149 6.52 6.44 0.62
C GLY A 149 6.35 5.06 1.29
N ILE A 150 5.15 4.47 1.30
CA ILE A 150 4.94 3.06 1.69
C ILE A 150 5.21 2.12 0.50
N LEU A 151 4.81 2.51 -0.71
CA LEU A 151 4.89 1.68 -1.91
C LEU A 151 6.28 1.67 -2.56
N ASP A 152 7.07 2.73 -2.40
CA ASP A 152 8.48 2.80 -2.84
C ASP A 152 9.46 2.12 -1.85
N ASP A 153 9.04 1.86 -0.60
CA ASP A 153 9.95 1.33 0.43
C ASP A 153 10.42 -0.10 0.09
N LEU A 154 11.74 -0.32 0.09
CA LEU A 154 12.35 -1.63 -0.17
C LEU A 154 12.03 -2.71 0.88
N ARG A 155 11.46 -2.36 2.04
CA ARG A 155 10.86 -3.33 2.98
C ARG A 155 9.51 -3.85 2.49
N GLY A 156 8.87 -3.12 1.58
CA GLY A 156 7.60 -3.42 0.95
C GLY A 156 7.69 -4.37 -0.23
N TRP A 157 6.66 -4.31 -1.06
CA TRP A 157 6.53 -5.10 -2.28
C TRP A 157 7.65 -4.90 -3.32
N PRO A 158 8.35 -3.74 -3.43
CA PRO A 158 9.54 -3.62 -4.28
C PRO A 158 10.63 -4.63 -3.92
N GLY A 159 11.08 -4.65 -2.66
CA GLY A 159 12.17 -5.54 -2.24
C GLY A 159 11.76 -7.00 -2.03
N VAL A 160 10.49 -7.26 -1.66
CA VAL A 160 10.01 -8.63 -1.38
C VAL A 160 9.46 -9.34 -2.60
N ALA A 161 8.85 -8.63 -3.55
CA ALA A 161 8.17 -9.21 -4.71
C ALA A 161 8.66 -8.68 -6.07
N GLY A 162 9.59 -7.72 -6.11
CA GLY A 162 10.03 -7.07 -7.35
C GLY A 162 8.90 -6.29 -8.01
N ARG A 163 8.05 -5.63 -7.21
CA ARG A 163 6.91 -4.83 -7.67
C ARG A 163 7.15 -3.36 -7.42
N GLU A 164 7.36 -2.61 -8.49
CA GLU A 164 7.52 -1.17 -8.48
C GLU A 164 6.17 -0.51 -8.80
N PHE A 165 5.86 0.60 -8.12
CA PHE A 165 4.59 1.29 -8.17
C PHE A 165 4.80 2.76 -8.52
N HIS A 166 4.10 3.27 -9.52
CA HIS A 166 4.31 4.63 -10.01
C HIS A 166 3.04 5.47 -9.91
N PRO A 167 3.07 6.58 -9.15
CA PRO A 167 1.92 7.48 -9.03
C PRO A 167 1.68 8.20 -10.35
N VAL A 168 0.43 8.25 -10.79
CA VAL A 168 0.01 8.95 -12.01
C VAL A 168 -1.18 9.87 -11.73
N ALA A 169 -1.26 11.00 -12.44
CA ALA A 169 -2.30 12.00 -12.25
C ALA A 169 -3.70 11.56 -12.76
N ALA A 170 -3.77 10.52 -13.58
CA ALA A 170 -5.01 9.93 -14.09
C ALA A 170 -4.75 8.53 -14.67
N ALA A 171 -5.81 7.71 -14.77
CA ALA A 171 -5.82 6.44 -15.48
C ALA A 171 -4.73 5.41 -15.04
N GLY A 172 -4.38 5.41 -13.75
CA GLY A 172 -3.58 4.35 -13.15
C GLY A 172 -4.34 3.02 -13.12
N GLU A 173 -3.61 1.91 -13.24
CA GLU A 173 -4.14 0.54 -13.16
C GLU A 173 -4.75 0.22 -11.79
N LEU A 174 -4.25 0.87 -10.73
CA LEU A 174 -4.83 0.85 -9.39
C LEU A 174 -5.36 2.23 -9.01
N ARG A 175 -6.50 2.27 -8.32
CA ARG A 175 -7.05 3.48 -7.70
C ARG A 175 -7.00 3.32 -6.19
N ILE A 176 -6.13 4.04 -5.51
CA ILE A 176 -5.99 3.99 -4.06
C ILE A 176 -6.87 5.09 -3.45
N LEU A 177 -8.05 4.71 -2.96
CA LEU A 177 -9.07 5.64 -2.48
C LEU A 177 -9.09 5.71 -0.95
N VAL A 178 -9.04 6.91 -0.36
CA VAL A 178 -9.35 7.12 1.06
C VAL A 178 -10.79 7.62 1.16
N ALA A 179 -11.67 6.84 1.78
CA ALA A 179 -13.12 7.06 1.79
C ALA A 179 -13.76 6.91 3.17
N THR A 180 -14.82 7.67 3.44
CA THR A 180 -15.68 7.53 4.63
C THR A 180 -16.29 6.11 4.74
N PRO A 181 -16.61 5.62 5.95
CA PRO A 181 -17.16 4.27 6.19
C PRO A 181 -18.27 3.83 5.21
N GLY A 182 -19.29 4.66 5.02
CA GLY A 182 -20.42 4.36 4.12
C GLY A 182 -20.10 4.49 2.63
N THR A 183 -19.08 5.27 2.25
CA THR A 183 -18.55 5.27 0.88
C THR A 183 -17.67 4.03 0.64
N THR A 184 -16.91 3.58 1.65
CA THR A 184 -16.20 2.30 1.60
C THR A 184 -17.15 1.13 1.37
N ASP A 185 -18.25 1.04 2.11
CA ASP A 185 -19.27 -0.02 1.91
C ASP A 185 -19.83 -0.05 0.47
N GLN A 186 -20.06 1.11 -0.14
CA GLN A 186 -20.54 1.21 -1.51
C GLN A 186 -19.49 0.77 -2.54
N LEU A 187 -18.22 1.18 -2.35
CA LEU A 187 -17.12 0.84 -3.24
C LEU A 187 -16.67 -0.63 -3.10
N CYS A 188 -16.78 -1.21 -1.90
CA CYS A 188 -16.38 -2.58 -1.60
C CYS A 188 -17.46 -3.63 -1.95
N SER A 189 -18.71 -3.22 -2.15
CA SER A 189 -19.82 -4.09 -2.54
C SER A 189 -19.46 -5.03 -3.71
N PRO A 190 -19.71 -6.35 -3.62
CA PRO A 190 -20.56 -7.03 -2.63
C PRO A 190 -19.86 -7.49 -1.34
N LEU A 191 -18.64 -7.02 -1.04
CA LEU A 191 -17.98 -7.31 0.24
C LEU A 191 -18.65 -6.52 1.37
N GLU A 192 -18.97 -7.20 2.48
CA GLU A 192 -19.63 -6.59 3.64
C GLU A 192 -18.59 -5.96 4.59
N THR A 193 -18.12 -4.75 4.27
CA THR A 193 -17.14 -4.01 5.10
C THR A 193 -17.75 -3.39 6.36
N ASN A 194 -19.07 -3.21 6.41
CA ASN A 194 -19.85 -2.71 7.54
C ASN A 194 -19.33 -1.38 8.15
N GLY A 195 -18.70 -0.53 7.33
CA GLY A 195 -18.05 0.71 7.74
C GLY A 195 -16.74 0.54 8.53
N GLU A 196 -16.29 -0.68 8.79
CA GLU A 196 -15.24 -0.98 9.77
C GLU A 196 -13.91 -1.46 9.19
N VAL A 197 -13.85 -1.87 7.92
CA VAL A 197 -12.62 -2.35 7.28
C VAL A 197 -12.38 -1.75 5.89
N SER A 198 -11.17 -1.93 5.38
CA SER A 198 -10.77 -1.60 4.01
C SER A 198 -11.00 -2.78 3.07
N CYS A 199 -10.83 -2.59 1.76
CA CYS A 199 -10.89 -3.70 0.80
C CYS A 199 -10.10 -3.43 -0.48
N ARG A 200 -9.88 -4.50 -1.25
CA ARG A 200 -9.60 -4.43 -2.69
C ARG A 200 -10.80 -4.95 -3.49
N ASN A 201 -11.34 -4.12 -4.38
CA ASN A 201 -12.44 -4.48 -5.30
C ASN A 201 -12.12 -4.07 -6.75
N GLY A 202 -11.91 -5.04 -7.63
CA GLY A 202 -11.44 -4.77 -9.00
C GLY A 202 -10.08 -4.08 -8.99
N GLU A 203 -10.01 -2.89 -9.60
CA GLU A 203 -8.87 -1.96 -9.64
C GLU A 203 -8.83 -1.02 -8.40
N SER A 204 -9.90 -0.98 -7.60
CA SER A 204 -10.01 -0.08 -6.44
C SER A 204 -9.41 -0.70 -5.18
N VAL A 205 -8.46 0.02 -4.59
CA VAL A 205 -7.86 -0.24 -3.28
C VAL A 205 -8.47 0.80 -2.33
N VAL A 206 -9.47 0.39 -1.54
CA VAL A 206 -10.32 1.29 -0.76
C VAL A 206 -9.89 1.28 0.70
N LEU A 207 -9.20 2.34 1.12
CA LEU A 207 -8.75 2.60 2.47
C LEU A 207 -9.87 3.32 3.26
N ASN A 208 -10.35 2.66 4.31
CA ASN A 208 -11.37 3.21 5.19
C ASN A 208 -10.81 4.38 6.02
N ALA A 209 -11.43 5.56 5.93
CA ALA A 209 -10.95 6.80 6.55
C ALA A 209 -10.92 6.75 8.09
N ARG A 210 -11.84 6.03 8.75
CA ARG A 210 -11.80 5.81 10.21
C ARG A 210 -10.54 5.02 10.58
N ARG A 211 -10.23 3.98 9.81
CA ARG A 211 -9.02 3.17 9.99
C ARG A 211 -7.75 3.94 9.64
N TRP A 212 -7.78 4.80 8.63
CA TRP A 212 -6.67 5.72 8.32
C TRP A 212 -6.44 6.75 9.45
N ALA A 213 -7.49 7.26 10.08
CA ALA A 213 -7.40 8.23 11.16
C ALA A 213 -6.91 7.63 12.49
N PHE A 214 -7.41 6.45 12.87
CA PHE A 214 -7.28 5.91 14.24
C PHE A 214 -6.70 4.49 14.35
N GLY A 215 -6.56 3.78 13.23
CA GLY A 215 -6.14 2.37 13.22
C GLY A 215 -7.15 1.41 13.86
N THR A 216 -6.61 0.39 14.54
CA THR A 216 -7.34 -0.54 15.41
C THR A 216 -6.87 -0.41 16.86
N GLU A 217 -7.56 -1.05 17.80
CA GLU A 217 -7.12 -1.13 19.20
C GLU A 217 -5.69 -1.68 19.32
N ASP A 218 -5.36 -2.70 18.53
CA ASP A 218 -4.02 -3.29 18.39
C ASP A 218 -2.97 -2.30 17.85
N TYR A 219 -3.32 -1.08 17.42
CA TYR A 219 -2.44 -0.09 16.81
C TYR A 219 -2.67 1.38 17.26
N GLN A 220 -3.49 1.61 18.29
CA GLN A 220 -3.88 2.97 18.72
C GLN A 220 -2.70 3.89 19.12
N ASP A 221 -1.60 3.32 19.60
CA ASP A 221 -0.33 3.98 19.94
C ASP A 221 0.60 4.16 18.72
N ALA A 222 0.27 3.56 17.57
CA ALA A 222 1.12 3.43 16.39
C ALA A 222 0.33 3.56 15.08
N VAL A 223 -0.60 4.52 14.99
CA VAL A 223 -1.42 4.76 13.78
C VAL A 223 -0.61 4.87 12.48
N PRO A 224 0.59 5.50 12.42
CA PRO A 224 1.42 5.47 11.21
C PRO A 224 1.84 4.06 10.77
N GLU A 225 2.15 3.17 11.71
CA GLU A 225 2.44 1.75 11.39
C GLU A 225 1.20 1.05 10.82
N TYR A 226 0.03 1.33 11.39
CA TYR A 226 -1.22 0.79 10.85
C TYR A 226 -1.49 1.25 9.41
N ARG A 227 -1.18 2.50 9.06
CA ARG A 227 -1.29 2.99 7.67
C ARG A 227 -0.38 2.21 6.73
N THR A 228 0.86 1.93 7.14
CA THR A 228 1.79 1.05 6.41
C THR A 228 1.21 -0.35 6.20
N TYR A 229 0.68 -0.97 7.26
CA TYR A 229 0.02 -2.28 7.16
C TYR A 229 -1.18 -2.22 6.20
N LEU A 230 -2.05 -1.22 6.32
CA LEU A 230 -3.28 -1.10 5.56
C LEU A 230 -3.02 -0.99 4.05
N VAL A 231 -2.10 -0.10 3.67
CA VAL A 231 -1.68 0.07 2.26
C VAL A 231 -1.06 -1.23 1.74
N ASN A 232 -0.11 -1.82 2.47
CA ASN A 232 0.54 -3.06 2.03
C ASN A 232 -0.44 -4.24 1.93
N HIS A 233 -1.43 -4.35 2.82
CA HIS A 233 -2.44 -5.41 2.81
C HIS A 233 -3.35 -5.32 1.59
N GLU A 234 -3.96 -4.15 1.35
CA GLU A 234 -4.92 -3.98 0.25
C GLU A 234 -4.23 -3.98 -1.13
N VAL A 235 -3.00 -3.44 -1.23
CA VAL A 235 -2.18 -3.57 -2.44
C VAL A 235 -1.65 -5.00 -2.62
N GLY A 236 -1.41 -5.74 -1.53
CA GLY A 236 -1.12 -7.17 -1.56
C GLY A 236 -2.23 -7.98 -2.25
N HIS A 237 -3.50 -7.67 -1.96
CA HIS A 237 -4.64 -8.24 -2.70
C HIS A 237 -4.66 -7.83 -4.17
N ALA A 238 -4.28 -6.59 -4.49
CA ALA A 238 -4.24 -6.09 -5.87
C ALA A 238 -3.23 -6.86 -6.72
N ILE A 239 -2.03 -7.14 -6.19
CA ILE A 239 -0.96 -7.88 -6.87
C ILE A 239 -1.06 -9.41 -6.71
N GLY A 240 -2.11 -9.92 -6.07
CA GLY A 240 -2.52 -11.33 -6.11
C GLY A 240 -2.17 -12.18 -4.89
N TYR A 241 -1.73 -11.58 -3.77
CA TYR A 241 -1.58 -12.31 -2.51
C TYR A 241 -2.94 -12.49 -1.84
N ALA A 242 -3.21 -13.70 -1.34
CA ALA A 242 -4.40 -14.00 -0.54
C ALA A 242 -4.13 -13.85 0.95
N HIS A 243 -5.18 -13.84 1.77
CA HIS A 243 -5.04 -13.86 3.22
C HIS A 243 -4.27 -15.08 3.72
N VAL A 244 -3.47 -14.86 4.76
CA VAL A 244 -2.78 -15.92 5.52
C VAL A 244 -3.10 -15.78 7.01
N GLN A 245 -2.84 -16.81 7.80
CA GLN A 245 -3.12 -16.81 9.24
C GLN A 245 -1.88 -16.40 10.04
N CYS A 246 -2.07 -15.96 11.29
CA CYS A 246 -0.97 -15.81 12.25
C CYS A 246 -0.25 -17.18 12.41
N PRO A 247 1.07 -17.27 12.17
CA PRO A 247 1.81 -18.54 12.30
C PRO A 247 1.94 -19.02 13.76
N GLY A 248 1.85 -18.12 14.74
CA GLY A 248 1.79 -18.50 16.16
C GLY A 248 1.99 -17.33 17.13
N PRO A 249 1.66 -17.51 18.42
CA PRO A 249 1.81 -16.46 19.42
C PRO A 249 3.27 -15.99 19.55
N GLY A 250 3.48 -14.68 19.48
CA GLY A 250 4.80 -14.07 19.54
C GLY A 250 5.61 -14.13 18.24
N GLU A 251 5.09 -14.70 17.15
CA GLU A 251 5.68 -14.58 15.81
C GLU A 251 5.26 -13.25 15.14
N PRO A 252 5.99 -12.76 14.11
CA PRO A 252 5.52 -11.61 13.33
C PRO A 252 4.25 -11.96 12.56
N ALA A 253 3.23 -11.10 12.65
CA ALA A 253 2.04 -11.19 11.82
C ALA A 253 2.43 -11.00 10.33
N PRO A 254 2.13 -11.94 9.42
CA PRO A 254 2.30 -11.68 8.00
C PRO A 254 1.45 -10.46 7.59
N VAL A 255 1.93 -9.63 6.66
CA VAL A 255 1.14 -8.44 6.25
C VAL A 255 -0.22 -8.81 5.64
N MET A 256 -0.33 -10.02 5.09
CA MET A 256 -1.57 -10.58 4.55
C MET A 256 -2.44 -11.30 5.60
N GLN A 257 -2.06 -11.30 6.89
CA GLN A 257 -3.03 -11.54 7.97
C GLN A 257 -4.02 -10.38 8.00
N GLN A 258 -5.29 -10.66 8.33
CA GLN A 258 -6.31 -9.62 8.50
C GLN A 258 -6.16 -8.92 9.87
N GLN A 259 -5.03 -8.26 10.10
CA GLN A 259 -4.67 -7.61 11.37
C GLN A 259 -5.69 -6.53 11.80
N THR A 260 -6.52 -6.05 10.86
CA THR A 260 -7.68 -5.19 11.16
C THR A 260 -8.72 -5.84 12.08
N TYR A 261 -8.83 -7.18 12.08
CA TYR A 261 -9.70 -7.94 12.99
C TYR A 261 -8.99 -8.41 14.27
N GLY A 262 -7.68 -8.18 14.37
CA GLY A 262 -6.85 -8.59 15.50
C GLY A 262 -5.58 -9.33 15.07
N LEU A 263 -4.60 -9.38 15.96
CA LEU A 263 -3.31 -10.03 15.71
C LEU A 263 -3.26 -11.54 16.04
N ASP A 264 -4.30 -12.13 16.66
CA ASP A 264 -4.36 -13.55 17.05
C ASP A 264 -3.17 -14.05 17.89
N GLY A 265 -2.54 -13.14 18.64
CA GLY A 265 -1.36 -13.39 19.46
C GLY A 265 -0.02 -13.20 18.73
N CYS A 266 -0.02 -12.98 17.42
CA CYS A 266 1.17 -12.50 16.70
C CYS A 266 1.58 -11.10 17.17
N ARG A 267 2.83 -10.72 16.92
CA ARG A 267 3.32 -9.33 17.06
C ARG A 267 3.01 -8.55 15.79
N ARG A 268 2.74 -7.25 15.93
CA ARG A 268 2.66 -6.29 14.83
C ARG A 268 3.77 -6.52 13.81
N ASN A 269 3.41 -6.64 12.53
CA ASN A 269 4.34 -6.47 11.44
C ASN A 269 3.58 -5.94 10.21
N VAL A 270 4.11 -4.86 9.65
CA VAL A 270 3.41 -4.01 8.67
C VAL A 270 4.00 -4.11 7.28
N TRP A 271 5.06 -4.91 7.13
CA TRP A 271 5.79 -5.14 5.90
C TRP A 271 5.60 -6.58 5.42
N PRO A 272 5.53 -6.83 4.10
CA PRO A 272 5.52 -8.17 3.56
C PRO A 272 6.78 -8.94 3.97
N THR A 273 6.63 -10.24 4.12
CA THR A 273 7.72 -11.18 4.38
C THR A 273 7.69 -12.25 3.32
N VAL A 274 8.86 -12.74 2.89
CA VAL A 274 8.93 -13.96 2.09
C VAL A 274 8.33 -15.12 2.89
N ALA A 275 7.50 -15.93 2.22
CA ALA A 275 6.82 -17.09 2.80
C ALA A 275 7.68 -18.36 2.72
#